data_AF-A0A7J7IEW5-F1
#
_entry.id   AF-A0A7J7IEW5-F1
#
_cell.length_a   1.000
_cell.length_b   1.000
_cell.length_c   1.000
_cell.angle_alpha   90.00
_cell.angle_beta   90.00
_cell.angle_gamma   90.00
#
_symmetry.space_group_name_H-M   'P 1'
#
loop_
_entity.id
_entity.type
_entity.pdbx_description
1 polymer ?
#
loop_
_entity_poly.entity_id
_entity_poly.type
_entity_poly.pdbx_seq_one_letter_code
_entity_poly.pdbx_strand_id
1 'polypeptide(L)'
;MHGHSYVLVVEVATEALVSTGPKKGMVMDFEEITAIVRPVVDKFLDHRHLNETLDTDAPTAEYIAYWIYVQLKPHIPLLTAVTVEETATARATYRPKSQDAIFRIDAGQDMYSNET
;
A
#
# COMPACT_ATOMS: atom_id res chain seq x y z
N MET A 1 -17.48 -16.17 -5.05
CA MET A 1 -17.29 -14.94 -4.27
C MET A 1 -16.99 -15.33 -2.83
N HIS A 2 -15.90 -14.81 -2.26
CA HIS A 2 -15.52 -15.00 -0.86
C HIS A 2 -14.82 -13.73 -0.35
N GLY A 3 -14.53 -13.65 0.94
CA GLY A 3 -13.81 -12.54 1.54
C GLY A 3 -12.97 -13.00 2.72
N HIS A 4 -12.10 -12.12 3.21
CA HIS A 4 -11.17 -12.39 4.30
C HIS A 4 -11.09 -11.21 5.26
N SER A 5 -10.61 -11.48 6.48
CA SER A 5 -10.21 -10.44 7.43
C SER A 5 -8.75 -10.06 7.17
N TYR A 6 -8.54 -9.10 6.26
CA TYR A 6 -7.21 -8.65 5.89
C TYR A 6 -6.52 -7.86 7.01
N VAL A 7 -5.20 -7.98 7.09
CA VAL A 7 -4.34 -7.10 7.90
C VAL A 7 -3.49 -6.23 6.98
N LEU A 8 -3.49 -4.92 7.24
CA LEU A 8 -2.65 -3.95 6.54
C LEU A 8 -1.50 -3.50 7.44
N VAL A 9 -0.27 -3.62 6.95
CA VAL A 9 0.93 -3.07 7.58
C VAL A 9 1.54 -1.99 6.69
N VAL A 10 1.73 -0.80 7.25
CA VAL A 10 2.36 0.35 6.60
C VAL A 10 3.76 0.54 7.18
N GLU A 11 4.78 0.45 6.33
CA GLU A 11 6.18 0.60 6.73
C GLU A 11 6.70 1.99 6.34
N VAL A 12 7.22 2.73 7.32
CA VAL A 12 7.88 4.02 7.09
C VAL A 12 9.33 3.95 7.58
N ALA A 13 10.23 4.63 6.88
CA ALA A 13 11.62 4.71 7.27
C ALA A 13 12.25 6.07 6.92
N THR A 14 13.28 6.43 7.67
CA THR A 14 14.11 7.63 7.50
C THR A 14 15.49 7.36 8.09
N GLU A 15 16.50 8.12 7.65
CA GLU A 15 17.87 8.01 8.17
C GLU A 15 18.05 8.62 9.56
N ALA A 16 17.14 9.53 9.96
CA ALA A 16 17.22 10.24 11.22
C ALA A 16 15.84 10.43 11.86
N LEU A 17 15.79 10.31 13.18
CA LEU A 17 14.59 10.60 13.97
C LEU A 17 14.38 12.10 14.12
N VAL A 18 13.13 12.51 14.33
CA VAL A 18 12.79 13.88 14.70
C VAL A 18 13.56 14.27 15.98
N SER A 19 14.30 15.38 15.94
CA SER A 19 15.26 15.74 17.00
C SER A 19 14.69 16.66 18.10
N THR A 20 13.55 17.31 17.85
CA THR A 20 12.96 18.33 18.73
C THR A 20 11.43 18.29 18.75
N GLY A 21 10.83 18.99 19.71
CA GLY A 21 9.37 19.11 19.82
C GLY A 21 8.66 17.85 20.32
N PRO A 22 7.31 17.83 20.26
CA PRO A 22 6.49 16.74 20.79
C PRO A 22 6.72 15.36 20.14
N LYS A 23 7.15 15.36 18.87
CA LYS A 23 7.41 14.14 18.09
C LYS A 23 8.87 13.65 18.18
N LYS A 24 9.66 14.22 19.08
CA LYS A 24 11.08 13.88 19.24
C LYS A 24 11.26 12.38 19.46
N GLY A 25 12.20 11.78 18.73
CA GLY A 25 12.51 10.34 18.80
C GLY A 25 11.63 9.46 17.90
N MET A 26 10.76 10.04 17.08
CA MET A 26 9.91 9.30 16.14
C MET A 26 10.43 9.43 14.71
N VAL A 27 10.08 8.44 13.87
CA VAL A 27 10.15 8.56 12.41
C VAL A 27 9.00 9.44 11.92
N MET A 28 7.78 9.09 12.35
CA MET A 28 6.54 9.78 12.07
C MET A 28 5.55 9.42 13.20
N ASP A 29 4.62 10.31 13.51
CA ASP A 29 3.58 10.05 14.51
C ASP A 29 2.55 9.04 13.95
N PHE A 30 2.13 8.06 14.76
CA PHE A 30 1.12 7.09 14.36
C PHE A 30 -0.26 7.74 14.16
N GLU A 31 -0.57 8.84 14.83
CA GLU A 31 -1.82 9.56 14.60
C GLU A 31 -1.85 10.18 13.19
N GLU A 32 -0.71 10.70 12.71
CA GLU A 32 -0.58 11.23 11.34
C GLU A 32 -0.72 10.12 10.31
N ILE A 33 -0.04 8.98 10.53
CA ILE A 33 -0.18 7.81 9.65
C ILE A 33 -1.65 7.36 9.61
N THR A 34 -2.30 7.27 10.77
CA THR A 34 -3.70 6.85 10.87
C THR A 34 -4.63 7.81 10.13
N ALA A 35 -4.44 9.13 10.29
CA ALA A 35 -5.24 10.15 9.61
C ALA A 35 -5.15 10.07 8.09
N ILE A 36 -4.02 9.58 7.54
CA ILE A 36 -3.82 9.40 6.11
C ILE A 36 -4.34 8.04 5.62
N VAL A 37 -4.08 6.96 6.36
CA VAL A 37 -4.43 5.60 5.94
C VAL A 37 -5.93 5.32 6.08
N ARG A 38 -6.54 5.80 7.17
CA ARG A 38 -7.93 5.45 7.50
C ARG A 38 -8.94 5.85 6.41
N PRO A 39 -8.89 7.05 5.82
CA PRO A 39 -9.79 7.42 4.73
C PRO A 39 -9.68 6.52 3.50
N VAL A 40 -8.48 6.01 3.18
CA VAL A 40 -8.27 5.08 2.06
C VAL A 40 -8.93 3.73 2.38
N VAL A 41 -8.71 3.22 3.59
CA VAL A 41 -9.29 1.94 4.04
C VAL A 41 -10.82 2.02 4.06
N ASP A 42 -11.40 3.01 4.73
CA ASP A 42 -12.85 3.12 4.91
C ASP A 42 -13.59 3.37 3.58
N LYS A 43 -12.95 4.10 2.65
CA LYS A 43 -13.56 4.43 1.36
C LYS A 43 -13.52 3.27 0.37
N PHE A 44 -12.40 2.54 0.30
CA PHE A 44 -12.14 1.61 -0.80
C PHE A 44 -12.04 0.13 -0.37
N LEU A 45 -11.72 -0.18 0.88
CA LEU A 45 -11.32 -1.54 1.28
C LEU A 45 -12.28 -2.16 2.29
N ASP A 46 -12.57 -1.45 3.38
CA ASP A 46 -13.34 -2.01 4.50
C ASP A 46 -14.81 -2.19 4.13
N HIS A 47 -15.34 -3.40 4.32
CA HIS A 47 -16.70 -3.78 3.95
C HIS A 47 -17.07 -3.46 2.48
N ARG A 48 -16.10 -3.60 1.56
CA ARG A 48 -16.29 -3.37 0.11
C ARG A 48 -16.06 -4.62 -0.73
N HIS A 49 -16.65 -4.63 -1.92
CA HIS A 49 -16.26 -5.54 -2.99
C HIS A 49 -15.04 -4.98 -3.71
N LEU A 50 -13.86 -5.57 -3.45
CA LEU A 50 -12.58 -5.05 -3.94
C LEU A 50 -12.50 -4.97 -5.48
N ASN A 51 -13.18 -5.88 -6.17
CA ASN A 51 -13.24 -5.84 -7.63
C ASN A 51 -13.85 -4.52 -8.15
N GLU A 52 -14.84 -3.98 -7.45
CA GLU A 52 -15.55 -2.77 -7.85
C GLU A 52 -14.79 -1.51 -7.43
N THR A 53 -14.28 -1.49 -6.19
CA THR A 53 -13.65 -0.29 -5.62
C THR A 53 -12.22 -0.08 -6.09
N LEU A 54 -11.51 -1.15 -6.47
CA LEU A 54 -10.14 -1.11 -6.97
C LEU A 54 -10.06 -1.23 -8.50
N ASP A 55 -11.22 -1.30 -9.17
CA ASP A 55 -11.36 -1.42 -10.63
C ASP A 55 -10.47 -2.53 -11.21
N THR A 56 -10.63 -3.74 -10.69
CA THR A 56 -9.84 -4.92 -11.08
C THR A 56 -10.67 -6.20 -11.03
N ASP A 57 -10.43 -7.13 -11.94
CA ASP A 57 -10.99 -8.48 -11.88
C ASP A 57 -10.16 -9.43 -10.99
N ALA A 58 -8.95 -9.05 -10.59
CA ALA A 58 -8.00 -9.87 -9.85
C ALA A 58 -7.42 -9.16 -8.61
N PRO A 59 -8.21 -8.97 -7.52
CA PRO A 59 -7.76 -8.31 -6.29
C PRO A 59 -6.90 -9.25 -5.42
N THR A 60 -5.74 -9.68 -5.94
CA THR A 60 -4.79 -10.51 -5.16
C THR A 60 -4.14 -9.68 -4.05
N ALA A 61 -3.58 -10.35 -3.02
CA ALA A 61 -2.86 -9.65 -1.96
C ALA A 61 -1.70 -8.78 -2.49
N GLU A 62 -1.01 -9.21 -3.54
CA GLU A 62 0.04 -8.44 -4.22
C GLU A 62 -0.51 -7.16 -4.87
N TYR A 63 -1.63 -7.27 -5.60
CA TYR A 63 -2.26 -6.11 -6.24
C TYR A 63 -2.78 -5.11 -5.21
N ILE A 64 -3.44 -5.60 -4.15
CA ILE A 64 -3.93 -4.75 -3.06
C ILE A 64 -2.76 -4.02 -2.38
N ALA A 65 -1.65 -4.72 -2.09
CA ALA A 65 -0.47 -4.08 -1.49
C ALA A 65 0.14 -2.99 -2.38
N TYR A 66 0.25 -3.25 -3.69
CA TYR A 66 0.67 -2.26 -4.67
C TYR A 66 -0.27 -1.06 -4.74
N TRP A 67 -1.57 -1.32 -4.88
CA TRP A 67 -2.58 -0.27 -5.01
C TRP A 67 -2.58 0.66 -3.79
N ILE A 68 -2.57 0.08 -2.58
CA ILE A 68 -2.49 0.86 -1.33
C ILE A 68 -1.19 1.67 -1.29
N TYR A 69 -0.06 1.08 -1.68
CA TYR A 69 1.20 1.81 -1.75
C TYR A 69 1.10 3.04 -2.65
N VAL A 70 0.52 2.91 -3.85
CA VAL A 70 0.32 4.01 -4.80
C VAL A 70 -0.56 5.11 -4.21
N GLN A 71 -1.66 4.75 -3.52
CA GLN A 71 -2.53 5.73 -2.88
C GLN A 71 -1.85 6.47 -1.72
N LEU A 72 -1.04 5.77 -0.91
CA LEU A 72 -0.44 6.35 0.29
C LEU A 72 0.85 7.13 0.00
N LYS A 73 1.63 6.74 -1.01
CA LYS A 73 2.97 7.31 -1.26
C LYS A 73 2.99 8.84 -1.45
N PRO A 74 2.05 9.48 -2.16
CA PRO A 74 2.01 10.94 -2.27
C PRO A 74 1.77 11.66 -0.95
N HIS A 75 1.14 11.00 0.03
CA HIS A 75 0.77 11.57 1.32
C HIS A 75 1.74 11.17 2.45
N ILE A 76 2.45 10.06 2.29
CA ILE A 76 3.47 9.57 3.23
C ILE A 76 4.80 9.44 2.48
N PRO A 77 5.59 10.53 2.34
CA PRO A 77 6.86 10.48 1.62
C PRO A 77 7.85 9.45 2.17
N LEU A 78 7.79 9.18 3.48
CA LEU A 78 8.61 8.20 4.20
C LEU A 78 8.16 6.74 4.01
N LEU A 79 7.08 6.49 3.27
CA LEU A 79 6.57 5.14 3.00
C LEU A 79 7.59 4.32 2.20
N THR A 80 7.98 3.17 2.74
CA THR A 80 8.93 2.24 2.11
C THR A 80 8.25 0.98 1.59
N ALA A 81 7.24 0.48 2.28
CA ALA A 81 6.52 -0.73 1.87
C ALA A 81 5.09 -0.76 2.41
N VAL A 82 4.26 -1.54 1.75
CA VAL A 82 2.93 -1.94 2.22
C VAL A 82 2.86 -3.46 2.22
N THR A 83 2.37 -4.05 3.31
CA THR A 83 2.09 -5.48 3.39
C THR A 83 0.61 -5.72 3.63
N VAL A 84 0.06 -6.68 2.89
CA VAL A 84 -1.31 -7.17 3.05
C VAL A 84 -1.23 -8.63 3.45
N GLU A 85 -1.80 -8.97 4.60
CA GLU A 85 -1.98 -10.35 5.04
C GLU A 85 -3.42 -10.75 4.73
N GLU A 86 -3.60 -11.72 3.83
CA GLU A 86 -4.92 -12.22 3.41
C GLU A 86 -5.47 -13.21 4.43
N THR A 87 -4.59 -14.02 5.00
CA THR A 87 -4.89 -14.96 6.08
C THR A 87 -3.76 -14.95 7.10
N ALA A 88 -3.92 -15.64 8.22
CA ALA A 88 -2.89 -15.73 9.27
C ALA A 88 -1.55 -16.34 8.80
N THR A 89 -1.52 -17.02 7.64
CA THR A 89 -0.33 -17.71 7.11
C THR A 89 0.08 -17.24 5.72
N ALA A 90 -0.64 -16.29 5.11
CA ALA A 90 -0.37 -15.82 3.75
C ALA A 90 -0.37 -14.28 3.70
N ARG A 91 0.72 -13.71 3.18
CA ARG A 91 0.89 -12.26 3.02
C ARG A 91 1.70 -11.92 1.78
N ALA A 92 1.47 -10.72 1.26
CA ALA A 92 2.23 -10.10 0.19
C ALA A 92 2.73 -8.72 0.61
N THR A 93 3.98 -8.40 0.25
CA THR A 93 4.59 -7.08 0.49
C THR A 93 4.96 -6.43 -0.83
N TYR A 94 4.45 -5.23 -1.08
CA TYR A 94 4.93 -4.38 -2.15
C TYR A 94 5.99 -3.41 -1.61
N ARG A 95 7.20 -3.50 -2.15
CA ARG A 95 8.33 -2.61 -1.87
C ARG A 95 9.04 -2.29 -3.19
N PRO A 96 8.99 -1.04 -3.69
CA PRO A 96 9.65 -0.69 -4.94
C PRO A 96 11.17 -0.79 -4.79
N LYS A 97 11.85 -1.34 -5.80
CA LYS A 97 13.32 -1.50 -5.82
C LYS A 97 14.06 -0.15 -5.95
N SER A 98 13.41 0.88 -6.47
CA SER A 98 13.88 2.26 -6.50
C SER A 98 12.69 3.22 -6.46
N GLN A 99 12.86 4.42 -5.90
CA GLN A 99 11.78 5.42 -5.79
C GLN A 99 11.24 5.88 -7.17
N ASP A 100 12.04 5.73 -8.23
CA ASP A 100 11.67 6.13 -9.61
C ASP A 100 10.81 5.09 -10.35
N ALA A 101 10.61 3.89 -9.79
CA ALA A 101 9.91 2.80 -10.49
C ALA A 101 8.40 3.05 -10.65
N ILE A 102 7.82 3.94 -9.84
CA ILE A 102 6.36 4.16 -9.77
C ILE A 102 5.85 4.91 -11.01
N PHE A 103 6.64 5.83 -11.57
CA PHE A 103 6.27 6.60 -12.77
C PHE A 103 6.36 5.81 -14.09
N ARG A 104 6.81 4.55 -14.06
CA ARG A 104 7.02 3.75 -15.27
C ARG A 104 5.86 2.83 -15.63
N ILE A 105 4.92 2.57 -14.73
CA ILE A 105 3.88 1.55 -14.94
C ILE A 105 2.64 2.11 -15.68
N ASP A 106 2.46 3.43 -15.74
CA ASP A 106 1.38 4.07 -16.53
C ASP A 106 1.68 4.12 -18.05
N ALA A 107 2.87 3.66 -18.48
CA ALA A 107 3.27 3.61 -19.88
C ALA A 107 3.48 2.17 -20.34
N GLY A 108 2.40 1.39 -20.48
CA GLY A 108 2.45 0.09 -21.17
C GLY A 108 1.58 -0.99 -20.56
N GLN A 109 0.27 -0.91 -20.79
CA GLN A 109 -0.47 -2.11 -21.19
C GLN A 109 0.21 -2.64 -22.45
N ASP A 110 1.01 -3.71 -22.34
CA ASP A 110 1.40 -4.66 -23.40
C ASP A 110 2.59 -5.51 -22.91
N MET A 111 2.36 -6.50 -22.04
CA MET A 111 3.37 -7.55 -21.79
C MET A 111 2.79 -8.94 -21.51
N TYR A 112 1.64 -9.24 -22.11
CA TYR A 112 1.16 -10.62 -22.27
C TYR A 112 0.79 -10.88 -23.73
N SER A 113 1.78 -10.78 -24.62
CA SER A 113 1.76 -11.49 -25.91
C SER A 113 2.92 -12.48 -25.90
N ASN A 114 2.62 -13.74 -25.58
CA ASN A 114 3.45 -14.85 -26.05
C ASN A 114 2.52 -15.82 -26.78
N GLU A 115 2.74 -15.90 -28.09
CA GLU A 115 2.24 -16.90 -29.03
C GLU A 115 2.45 -18.31 -28.44
N THR A 116 1.47 -19.21 -28.54
CA THR A 116 1.20 -20.07 -29.72
C THR A 116 -0.23 -20.59 -29.67
#